data_AF-A0A517P3P3-F1
#
_entry.id   AF-A0A517P3P3-F1
#
_cell.length_a   1.000
_cell.length_b   1.000
_cell.length_c   1.000
_cell.angle_alpha   90.00
_cell.angle_beta   90.00
_cell.angle_gamma   90.00
#
_symmetry.space_group_name_H-M   'P 1'
#
loop_
_entity.id
_entity.type
_entity.pdbx_description
1 polymer ?
#
loop_
_entity_poly.entity_id
_entity_poly.type
_entity_poly.pdbx_seq_one_letter_code
_entity_poly.pdbx_strand_id
1 'polypeptide(L)'
;MSAVAESLLCDRCGAPLTVGPRARFVTCTHCGARLSVHRSDSAAWTETLEEVAAATGRIEAKLDALHRRPQLDALEQEWERMQDELGVPVRLGRRRPPTAKDASHMALGFQTLAVLTFGAIAIGAALKGEGGAFLFGLLWASGVGALMWCLAWLAQRGGIERVQRYEAAERDYRRRRAELLGGSEAAGERRGEAR
;
A
#
# COMPACT_ATOMS: atom_id res chain seq x y z
N MET A 1 -22.08 5.58 66.98
CA MET A 1 -21.85 6.38 65.76
C MET A 1 -22.62 5.71 64.63
N SER A 2 -23.80 6.21 64.30
CA SER A 2 -24.68 5.59 63.31
C SER A 2 -24.13 5.82 61.91
N ALA A 3 -23.78 4.73 61.21
CA ALA A 3 -23.46 4.79 59.80
C ALA A 3 -24.77 5.09 59.03
N VAL A 4 -24.92 6.30 58.53
CA VAL A 4 -26.07 6.68 57.71
C VAL A 4 -25.91 5.99 56.36
N ALA A 5 -26.78 5.03 56.08
CA ALA A 5 -26.85 4.39 54.79
C ALA A 5 -27.58 5.31 53.81
N GLU A 6 -27.00 5.49 52.63
CA GLU A 6 -27.51 6.36 51.57
C GLU A 6 -28.25 5.52 50.53
N SER A 7 -29.39 6.00 50.02
CA SER A 7 -30.18 5.30 49.01
C SER A 7 -29.86 5.86 47.62
N LEU A 8 -29.24 5.05 46.77
CA LEU A 8 -28.97 5.37 45.36
C LEU A 8 -29.79 4.48 44.44
N LEU A 9 -30.02 4.89 43.20
CA LEU A 9 -30.65 4.04 42.19
C LEU A 9 -29.58 3.30 41.39
N CYS A 10 -29.86 2.04 41.06
CA CYS A 10 -29.06 1.27 40.14
C CYS A 10 -29.18 1.86 38.73
N ASP A 11 -28.05 2.23 38.13
CA ASP A 11 -27.97 2.78 36.78
C ASP A 11 -28.55 1.84 35.69
N ARG A 12 -28.41 0.53 35.89
CA ARG A 12 -28.87 -0.49 34.92
C ARG A 12 -30.35 -0.83 34.97
N CYS A 13 -30.97 -0.85 36.16
CA CYS A 13 -32.34 -1.34 36.34
C CYS A 13 -33.26 -0.42 37.16
N GLY A 14 -32.75 0.69 37.66
CA GLY A 14 -33.50 1.65 38.47
C GLY A 14 -33.84 1.18 39.89
N ALA A 15 -33.41 -0.02 40.31
CA ALA A 15 -33.69 -0.53 41.65
C ALA A 15 -33.01 0.31 42.75
N PRO A 16 -33.66 0.57 43.89
CA PRO A 16 -33.05 1.26 45.02
C PRO A 16 -31.97 0.40 45.69
N LEU A 17 -30.83 1.02 45.98
CA LEU A 17 -29.64 0.42 46.56
C LEU A 17 -29.27 1.16 47.84
N THR A 18 -29.14 0.40 48.92
CA THR A 18 -28.64 0.92 50.19
C THR A 18 -27.12 0.81 50.20
N VAL A 19 -26.45 1.95 50.19
CA VAL A 19 -24.99 2.01 50.09
C VAL A 19 -24.40 2.60 51.37
N GLY A 20 -23.35 1.98 51.89
CA GLY A 20 -22.62 2.52 53.03
C GLY A 20 -21.91 3.83 52.66
N PRO A 21 -21.70 4.76 53.62
CA PRO A 21 -21.19 6.11 53.34
C PRO A 21 -19.75 6.14 52.80
N ARG A 22 -19.02 5.01 52.85
CA ARG A 22 -17.65 4.86 52.32
C ARG A 22 -17.53 3.79 51.24
N ALA A 23 -18.62 3.16 50.83
CA ALA A 23 -18.58 2.12 49.81
C ALA A 23 -18.31 2.75 48.43
N ARG A 24 -17.26 2.28 47.76
CA ARG A 24 -16.91 2.68 46.37
C ARG A 24 -17.52 1.77 45.31
N PHE A 25 -17.94 0.57 45.73
CA PHE A 25 -18.51 -0.44 44.86
C PHE A 25 -19.72 -1.06 45.55
N VAL A 26 -20.75 -1.38 44.77
CA VAL A 26 -21.95 -2.06 45.23
C VAL A 26 -22.43 -3.04 44.17
N THR A 27 -22.97 -4.17 44.59
CA THR A 27 -23.63 -5.11 43.69
C THR A 27 -25.12 -4.95 43.85
N CYS A 28 -25.83 -4.74 42.73
CA CYS A 28 -27.28 -4.68 42.76
C CYS A 28 -27.86 -6.06 43.09
N THR A 29 -28.69 -6.14 44.12
CA THR A 29 -29.36 -7.40 44.52
C THR A 29 -30.49 -7.79 43.58
N HIS A 30 -30.99 -6.86 42.76
CA HIS A 30 -32.05 -7.12 41.78
C HIS A 30 -31.52 -7.64 40.43
N CYS A 31 -30.53 -6.97 39.84
CA CYS A 31 -30.01 -7.35 38.51
C CYS A 31 -28.62 -8.00 38.54
N GLY A 32 -27.98 -8.09 39.71
CA GLY A 32 -26.65 -8.67 39.87
C GLY A 32 -25.49 -7.80 39.35
N ALA A 33 -25.78 -6.64 38.75
CA ALA A 33 -24.74 -5.78 38.17
C ALA A 33 -23.81 -5.20 39.23
N ARG A 34 -22.51 -5.17 38.92
CA ARG A 34 -21.49 -4.52 39.75
C ARG A 34 -21.36 -3.05 39.35
N LEU A 35 -21.56 -2.16 40.31
CA LEU A 35 -21.62 -0.72 40.09
C LEU A 35 -20.51 -0.02 40.87
N SER A 36 -19.89 1.00 40.27
CA SER A 36 -19.09 2.00 41.00
C SER A 36 -20.00 3.08 41.56
N VAL A 37 -19.66 3.59 42.75
CA VAL A 37 -20.42 4.66 43.41
C VAL A 37 -19.60 5.94 43.37
N HIS A 38 -20.09 6.92 42.62
CA HIS A 38 -19.49 8.24 42.47
C HIS A 38 -20.24 9.23 43.38
N ARG A 39 -19.48 10.05 44.11
CA ARG A 39 -20.00 11.10 44.99
C ARG A 39 -19.29 12.40 44.64
N SER A 40 -20.06 13.44 44.34
CA SER A 40 -19.60 14.83 44.24
C SER A 40 -20.22 15.65 45.37
N ASP A 41 -19.84 16.92 45.47
CA ASP A 41 -20.39 17.84 46.47
C ASP A 41 -21.91 18.10 46.29
N SER A 42 -22.46 17.78 45.12
CA SER A 42 -23.85 18.07 44.74
C SER A 42 -24.70 16.86 44.35
N ALA A 43 -24.09 15.69 44.09
CA ALA A 43 -24.82 14.49 43.68
C ALA A 43 -24.04 13.20 43.97
N ALA A 44 -24.77 12.11 44.18
CA ALA A 44 -24.23 10.76 44.22
C ALA A 44 -24.97 9.89 43.19
N TRP A 45 -24.22 9.11 42.41
CA TRP A 45 -24.78 8.24 41.38
C TRP A 45 -24.00 6.94 41.28
N THR A 46 -24.59 5.93 40.64
CA THR A 46 -23.96 4.65 40.36
C THR A 46 -23.66 4.52 38.87
N GLU A 47 -22.61 3.80 38.49
CA GLU A 47 -22.26 3.52 37.09
C GLU A 47 -21.86 2.05 36.94
N THR A 48 -22.28 1.39 35.86
CA THR A 48 -22.05 -0.04 35.66
C THR A 48 -20.62 -0.33 35.16
N LEU A 49 -19.84 -1.08 35.96
CA LEU A 49 -18.43 -1.39 35.63
C LEU A 49 -18.25 -2.21 34.34
N GLU A 50 -19.23 -3.07 34.01
CA GLU A 50 -19.23 -3.88 32.78
C GLU A 50 -19.33 -3.02 31.51
N GLU A 51 -20.02 -1.88 31.57
CA GLU A 51 -20.15 -0.98 30.42
C GLU A 51 -18.89 -0.18 30.16
N VAL A 52 -18.15 0.20 31.20
CA VAL A 52 -16.88 0.92 31.09
C VAL A 52 -15.80 0.02 30.46
N ALA A 53 -15.65 -1.22 30.92
CA ALA A 53 -14.69 -2.16 30.33
C ALA A 53 -15.03 -2.51 28.86
N ALA A 54 -16.32 -2.69 28.56
CA ALA A 54 -16.79 -2.93 27.19
C ALA A 54 -16.68 -1.68 26.29
N ALA A 55 -16.81 -0.47 26.83
CA ALA A 55 -16.60 0.78 26.10
C ALA A 55 -15.12 0.99 25.77
N THR A 56 -14.22 0.80 26.74
CA THR A 56 -12.76 0.95 26.55
C THR A 56 -12.22 -0.05 25.52
N GLY A 57 -12.59 -1.33 25.60
CA GLY A 57 -12.17 -2.32 24.60
C GLY A 57 -12.70 -2.05 23.18
N ARG A 58 -13.88 -1.41 23.05
CA ARG A 58 -14.41 -0.97 21.74
C ARG A 58 -13.68 0.27 21.20
N ILE A 59 -13.17 1.12 22.07
CA ILE A 59 -12.42 2.33 21.70
C ILE A 59 -11.01 1.94 21.24
N GLU A 60 -10.32 1.06 21.95
CA GLU A 60 -9.00 0.54 21.56
C GLU A 60 -9.05 -0.16 20.19
N ALA A 61 -10.04 -1.02 19.95
CA ALA A 61 -10.21 -1.68 18.66
C ALA A 61 -10.50 -0.70 17.50
N LYS A 62 -11.19 0.41 17.78
CA LYS A 62 -11.43 1.46 16.78
C LYS A 62 -10.17 2.28 16.51
N LEU A 63 -9.33 2.51 17.52
CA LEU A 63 -8.04 3.18 17.36
C LEU A 63 -7.09 2.35 16.49
N ASP A 64 -7.01 1.04 16.71
CA ASP A 64 -6.19 0.15 15.89
C ASP A 64 -6.63 0.13 14.42
N ALA A 65 -7.94 0.09 14.17
CA ALA A 65 -8.48 0.17 12.81
C ALA A 65 -8.24 1.54 12.17
N LEU A 66 -8.25 2.62 12.96
CA LEU A 66 -8.00 3.98 12.49
C LEU A 66 -6.52 4.21 12.17
N HIS A 67 -5.59 3.63 12.93
CA HIS A 67 -4.15 3.80 12.69
C HIS A 67 -3.64 3.07 11.45
N ARG A 68 -4.32 2.01 11.01
CA ARG A 68 -3.88 1.20 9.84
C ARG A 68 -4.31 1.79 8.50
N ARG A 69 -5.44 2.51 8.44
CA ARG A 69 -5.90 3.14 7.19
C ARG A 69 -4.89 4.14 6.61
N PRO A 70 -4.33 5.09 7.40
CA PRO A 70 -3.29 5.99 6.92
C PRO A 70 -2.05 5.27 6.38
N GLN A 71 -1.70 4.11 6.94
CA GLN A 71 -0.55 3.33 6.49
C GLN A 71 -0.78 2.69 5.12
N LEU A 72 -1.99 2.17 4.89
CA LEU A 72 -2.39 1.66 3.58
C LEU A 72 -2.45 2.79 2.54
N ASP A 73 -3.06 3.93 2.89
CA ASP A 73 -3.17 5.09 1.99
C ASP A 73 -1.78 5.63 1.61
N ALA A 74 -0.86 5.72 2.59
CA ALA A 74 0.52 6.15 2.34
C ALA A 74 1.27 5.15 1.43
N LEU A 75 1.07 3.85 1.63
CA LEU A 75 1.66 2.80 0.79
C LEU A 75 1.12 2.85 -0.64
N GLU A 76 -0.17 3.11 -0.82
CA GLU A 76 -0.80 3.27 -2.13
C GLU A 76 -0.26 4.51 -2.87
N GLN A 77 -0.11 5.64 -2.18
CA GLN A 77 0.50 6.85 -2.76
C GLN A 77 1.99 6.67 -3.09
N GLU A 78 2.74 5.93 -2.29
CA GLU A 78 4.13 5.56 -2.61
C GLU A 78 4.18 4.70 -3.88
N TRP A 79 3.29 3.72 -3.99
CA TRP A 79 3.20 2.84 -5.15
C TRP A 79 2.83 3.60 -6.42
N GLU A 80 1.86 4.50 -6.37
CA GLU A 80 1.48 5.35 -7.51
C GLU A 80 2.67 6.20 -7.99
N ARG A 81 3.41 6.83 -7.07
CA ARG A 81 4.61 7.62 -7.43
C ARG A 81 5.69 6.76 -8.10
N MET A 82 5.93 5.54 -7.61
CA MET A 82 6.87 4.62 -8.26
C MET A 82 6.39 4.17 -9.64
N GLN A 83 5.09 3.94 -9.81
CA GLN A 83 4.52 3.64 -11.13
C GLN A 83 4.68 4.81 -12.10
N ASP A 84 4.59 6.04 -11.62
CA ASP A 84 4.86 7.24 -12.42
C ASP A 84 6.33 7.40 -12.79
N GLU A 85 7.25 7.06 -11.89
CA GLU A 85 8.68 7.16 -12.15
C GLU A 85 9.17 6.07 -13.12
N LEU A 86 8.74 4.82 -12.91
CA LEU A 86 9.25 3.65 -13.63
C LEU A 86 8.37 3.21 -14.80
N GLY A 87 7.11 3.63 -14.83
CA GLY A 87 6.14 3.23 -15.86
C GLY A 87 6.34 3.91 -17.21
N VAL A 88 6.01 3.19 -18.27
CA VAL A 88 6.09 3.70 -19.65
C VAL A 88 4.84 4.54 -19.96
N PRO A 89 4.98 5.75 -20.50
CA PRO A 89 3.84 6.58 -20.86
C PRO A 89 3.06 5.92 -22.01
N VAL A 90 1.73 5.78 -21.83
CA VAL A 90 0.83 5.32 -22.89
C VAL A 90 0.11 6.55 -23.48
N ARG A 91 -0.24 6.49 -24.78
CA ARG A 91 -0.97 7.54 -25.50
C ARG A 91 -2.28 8.03 -24.83
N LEU A 92 -2.84 7.27 -23.89
CA LEU A 92 -4.10 7.57 -23.21
C LEU A 92 -3.89 8.20 -21.82
N GLY A 93 -2.69 8.70 -21.50
CA GLY A 93 -2.38 9.34 -20.21
C GLY A 93 -2.25 8.37 -19.03
N ARG A 94 -2.60 7.10 -19.20
CA ARG A 94 -2.31 6.04 -18.23
C ARG A 94 -0.87 5.55 -18.41
N ARG A 95 -0.19 5.21 -17.32
CA ARG A 95 1.10 4.52 -17.38
C ARG A 95 0.89 3.02 -17.40
N ARG A 96 1.68 2.32 -18.20
CA ARG A 96 1.69 0.84 -18.22
C ARG A 96 2.95 0.35 -17.52
N PRO A 97 2.89 -0.80 -16.80
CA PRO A 97 4.10 -1.48 -16.35
C PRO A 97 5.06 -1.70 -17.53
N PRO A 98 6.36 -1.43 -17.35
CA PRO A 98 7.35 -1.68 -18.38
C PRO A 98 7.40 -3.18 -18.67
N THR A 99 7.10 -3.60 -19.91
CA THR A 99 7.20 -5.01 -20.28
C THR A 99 8.54 -5.29 -20.96
N ALA A 100 9.04 -6.52 -20.81
CA ALA A 100 10.24 -6.98 -21.53
C ALA A 100 10.07 -6.84 -23.06
N LYS A 101 8.84 -6.95 -23.55
CA LYS A 101 8.51 -6.73 -24.97
C LYS A 101 8.76 -5.28 -25.38
N ASP A 102 8.33 -4.31 -24.57
CA ASP A 102 8.53 -2.88 -24.87
C ASP A 102 10.02 -2.51 -24.96
N ALA A 103 10.87 -3.14 -24.12
CA ALA A 103 12.32 -2.97 -24.19
C ALA A 103 12.94 -3.57 -25.47
N SER A 104 12.36 -4.66 -26.00
CA SER A 104 12.89 -5.36 -27.18
C SER A 104 12.45 -4.73 -28.52
N HIS A 105 11.22 -4.21 -28.60
CA HIS A 105 10.66 -3.73 -29.88
C HIS A 105 11.30 -2.44 -30.37
N MET A 106 11.75 -1.55 -29.46
CA MET A 106 12.45 -0.32 -29.85
C MET A 106 13.81 -0.59 -30.49
N ALA A 107 14.54 -1.60 -30.02
CA ALA A 107 15.86 -1.93 -30.56
C ALA A 107 15.78 -2.74 -31.87
N LEU A 108 14.86 -3.71 -31.94
CA LEU A 108 14.72 -4.58 -33.12
C LEU A 108 14.13 -3.85 -34.33
N GLY A 109 13.16 -2.95 -34.12
CA GLY A 109 12.50 -2.25 -35.23
C GLY A 109 13.43 -1.29 -35.96
N PHE A 110 14.28 -0.58 -35.22
CA PHE A 110 15.20 0.38 -35.82
C PHE A 110 16.40 -0.28 -36.49
N GLN A 111 16.92 -1.37 -35.89
CA GLN A 111 18.01 -2.15 -36.49
C GLN A 111 17.60 -2.84 -37.79
N THR A 112 16.41 -3.46 -37.83
CA THR A 112 15.93 -4.13 -39.04
C THR A 112 15.71 -3.15 -40.18
N LEU A 113 15.11 -1.99 -39.92
CA LEU A 113 14.90 -0.97 -40.93
C LEU A 113 16.22 -0.40 -41.46
N ALA A 114 17.18 -0.10 -40.58
CA ALA A 114 18.50 0.42 -40.97
C ALA A 114 19.30 -0.59 -41.82
N VAL A 115 19.33 -1.86 -41.42
CA VAL A 115 20.00 -2.91 -42.19
C VAL A 115 19.35 -3.09 -43.57
N LEU A 116 18.02 -3.07 -43.66
CA LEU A 116 17.30 -3.21 -44.92
C LEU A 116 17.52 -2.03 -45.87
N THR A 117 17.40 -0.80 -45.35
CA THR A 117 17.57 0.41 -46.18
C THR A 117 19.01 0.58 -46.67
N PHE A 118 20.00 0.41 -45.80
CA PHE A 118 21.40 0.56 -46.20
C PHE A 118 21.92 -0.62 -47.00
N GLY A 119 21.45 -1.84 -46.71
CA GLY A 119 21.73 -3.01 -47.54
C GLY A 119 21.24 -2.82 -48.98
N ALA A 120 20.03 -2.28 -49.16
CA ALA A 120 19.49 -1.98 -50.48
C ALA A 120 20.31 -0.90 -51.24
N ILE A 121 20.76 0.15 -50.55
CA ILE A 121 21.60 1.21 -51.15
C ILE A 121 22.97 0.65 -51.58
N ALA A 122 23.61 -0.17 -50.75
CA ALA A 122 24.90 -0.79 -51.08
C ALA A 122 24.81 -1.75 -52.28
N ILE A 123 23.75 -2.56 -52.35
CA ILE A 123 23.50 -3.45 -53.50
C ILE A 123 23.24 -2.63 -54.77
N GLY A 124 22.44 -1.56 -54.68
CA GLY A 124 22.17 -0.68 -55.82
C GLY A 124 23.41 0.03 -56.36
N ALA A 125 24.33 0.45 -55.49
CA ALA A 125 25.60 1.05 -55.89
C ALA A 125 26.56 0.04 -56.53
N ALA A 126 26.62 -1.18 -55.99
CA ALA A 126 27.44 -2.26 -56.54
C ALA A 126 27.01 -2.65 -57.97
N LEU A 127 25.70 -2.70 -58.24
CA LEU A 127 25.16 -3.02 -59.56
C LEU A 127 25.46 -1.96 -60.64
N LYS A 128 25.75 -0.72 -60.24
CA LYS A 128 26.05 0.39 -61.17
C LYS A 128 27.55 0.55 -61.48
N GLY A 129 28.43 -0.24 -60.87
CA GLY A 129 29.87 -0.22 -61.17
C GLY A 129 30.63 0.98 -60.61
N GLU A 130 30.02 1.79 -59.74
CA GLU A 130 30.66 2.93 -59.08
C GLU A 130 31.48 2.45 -57.87
N GLY A 131 32.67 1.91 -58.13
CA GLY A 131 33.54 1.33 -57.08
C GLY A 131 33.88 2.27 -55.92
N GLY A 132 33.88 3.59 -56.16
CA GLY A 132 34.08 4.61 -55.11
C GLY A 132 32.88 4.72 -54.15
N ALA A 133 31.65 4.55 -54.64
CA ALA A 133 30.45 4.58 -53.81
C ALA A 133 30.36 3.36 -52.89
N PHE A 134 30.88 2.21 -53.34
CA PHE A 134 30.91 0.98 -52.55
C PHE A 134 31.84 1.08 -51.33
N LEU A 135 33.08 1.57 -51.49
CA LEU A 135 34.03 1.72 -50.38
C LEU A 135 33.58 2.80 -49.38
N PHE A 136 33.01 3.90 -49.88
CA PHE A 136 32.44 4.93 -49.02
C PHE A 136 31.24 4.40 -48.23
N GLY A 137 30.35 3.63 -48.88
CA GLY A 137 29.24 2.96 -48.23
C GLY A 137 29.69 1.99 -47.13
N LEU A 138 30.76 1.23 -47.36
CA LEU A 138 31.34 0.30 -46.38
C LEU A 138 31.93 1.02 -45.16
N LEU A 139 32.71 2.07 -45.39
CA LEU A 139 33.31 2.86 -44.31
C LEU A 139 32.22 3.51 -43.46
N TRP A 140 31.22 4.12 -44.10
CA TRP A 140 30.11 4.78 -43.41
C TRP A 140 29.22 3.79 -42.67
N ALA A 141 28.91 2.64 -43.28
CA ALA A 141 28.17 1.55 -42.63
C ALA A 141 28.92 0.99 -41.41
N SER A 142 30.25 0.84 -41.50
CA SER A 142 31.05 0.38 -40.35
C SER A 142 31.14 1.44 -39.23
N GLY A 143 31.32 2.71 -39.56
CA GLY A 143 31.51 3.77 -38.56
C GLY A 143 30.19 4.21 -37.93
N VAL A 144 29.26 4.69 -38.75
CA VAL A 144 27.96 5.19 -38.29
C VAL A 144 27.06 4.04 -37.83
N GLY A 145 27.12 2.90 -38.52
CA GLY A 145 26.38 1.71 -38.11
C GLY A 145 26.86 1.18 -36.76
N ALA A 146 28.18 1.08 -36.52
CA ALA A 146 28.70 0.66 -35.22
C ALA A 146 28.33 1.64 -34.10
N LEU A 147 28.40 2.96 -34.36
CA LEU A 147 27.99 3.97 -33.38
C LEU A 147 26.50 3.83 -33.03
N MET A 148 25.63 3.74 -34.03
CA MET A 148 24.19 3.54 -33.84
C MET A 148 23.87 2.23 -33.12
N TRP A 149 24.58 1.16 -33.45
CA TRP A 149 24.44 -0.14 -32.79
C TRP A 149 24.85 -0.07 -31.32
N CYS A 150 25.96 0.63 -31.02
CA CYS A 150 26.43 0.88 -29.66
C CYS A 150 25.42 1.70 -28.85
N LEU A 151 24.85 2.76 -29.43
CA LEU A 151 23.82 3.58 -28.78
C LEU A 151 22.54 2.79 -28.51
N ALA A 152 22.08 1.99 -29.47
CA ALA A 152 20.92 1.12 -29.30
C ALA A 152 21.15 0.08 -28.19
N TRP A 153 22.35 -0.52 -28.14
CA TRP A 153 22.75 -1.46 -27.10
C TRP A 153 22.77 -0.82 -25.70
N LEU A 154 23.32 0.39 -25.59
CA LEU A 154 23.33 1.17 -24.33
C LEU A 154 21.91 1.48 -23.85
N ALA A 155 21.03 1.92 -24.77
CA ALA A 155 19.63 2.19 -24.45
C ALA A 155 18.89 0.91 -24.00
N GLN A 156 19.16 -0.22 -24.64
CA GLN A 156 18.55 -1.50 -24.28
C GLN A 156 18.97 -1.99 -22.89
N ARG A 157 20.24 -1.80 -22.50
CA ARG A 157 20.68 -2.09 -21.12
C ARG A 157 19.91 -1.28 -20.08
N GLY A 158 19.70 0.02 -20.32
CA GLY A 158 18.93 0.87 -19.41
C GLY A 158 17.46 0.43 -19.27
N GLY A 159 16.87 -0.15 -20.32
CA GLY A 159 15.51 -0.68 -20.28
C GLY A 159 15.35 -1.91 -19.37
N ILE A 160 16.31 -2.83 -19.40
CA ILE A 160 16.28 -4.06 -18.57
C ILE A 160 16.36 -3.69 -17.08
N GLU A 161 17.22 -2.75 -16.72
CA GLU A 161 17.36 -2.30 -15.34
C GLU A 161 16.06 -1.67 -14.81
N ARG A 162 15.34 -0.90 -15.65
CA ARG A 162 14.04 -0.34 -15.29
C ARG A 162 12.99 -1.42 -15.01
N VAL A 163 12.94 -2.47 -15.84
CA VAL A 163 12.02 -3.61 -15.62
C VAL A 163 12.34 -4.30 -14.30
N GLN A 164 13.61 -4.57 -14.02
CA GLN A 164 14.02 -5.22 -12.76
C GLN A 164 13.68 -4.36 -11.54
N ARG A 165 13.91 -3.04 -11.62
CA ARG A 165 13.54 -2.10 -10.55
C ARG A 165 12.03 -2.08 -10.31
N TYR A 166 11.23 -2.08 -11.39
CA TYR A 166 9.78 -2.13 -11.29
C TYR A 166 9.29 -3.43 -10.62
N GLU A 167 9.80 -4.59 -11.06
CA GLU A 167 9.42 -5.88 -10.47
C GLU A 167 9.85 -6.01 -9.00
N ALA A 168 11.03 -5.50 -8.64
CA ALA A 168 11.48 -5.47 -7.25
C ALA A 168 10.57 -4.60 -6.38
N ALA A 169 10.22 -3.41 -6.85
CA ALA A 169 9.30 -2.50 -6.19
C ALA A 169 7.89 -3.10 -6.06
N GLU A 170 7.39 -3.78 -7.09
CA GLU A 170 6.08 -4.44 -7.07
C GLU A 170 6.01 -5.56 -6.03
N ARG A 171 7.06 -6.38 -5.94
CA ARG A 171 7.15 -7.45 -4.93
C ARG A 171 7.14 -6.87 -3.52
N ASP A 172 7.89 -5.80 -3.31
CA ASP A 172 7.94 -5.13 -2.01
C ASP A 172 6.60 -4.51 -1.62
N TYR A 173 5.94 -3.81 -2.55
CA TYR A 173 4.58 -3.28 -2.35
C TYR A 173 3.58 -4.39 -1.99
N ARG A 174 3.56 -5.49 -2.75
CA ARG A 174 2.65 -6.63 -2.49
C ARG A 174 2.89 -7.26 -1.13
N ARG A 175 4.15 -7.40 -0.72
CA ARG A 175 4.52 -7.91 0.61
C ARG A 175 4.01 -6.97 1.71
N ARG A 176 4.35 -5.68 1.65
CA ARG A 176 3.93 -4.67 2.63
C ARG A 176 2.40 -4.59 2.75
N ARG A 177 1.70 -4.66 1.62
CA ARG A 177 0.23 -4.66 1.58
C ARG A 177 -0.35 -5.93 2.23
N ALA A 178 0.23 -7.09 1.94
CA ALA A 178 -0.20 -8.35 2.56
C ALA A 178 0.02 -8.35 4.08
N GLU A 179 1.11 -7.76 4.57
CA GLU A 179 1.36 -7.62 6.01
C GLU A 179 0.32 -6.72 6.69
N LEU A 180 -0.02 -5.58 6.08
CA LEU A 180 -1.03 -4.66 6.61
C LEU A 180 -2.44 -5.27 6.60
N LEU A 181 -2.78 -6.03 5.56
CA LEU A 181 -4.08 -6.70 5.43
C LEU A 181 -4.18 -7.95 6.32
N GLY A 182 -3.16 -8.82 6.32
CA GLY A 182 -3.15 -10.04 7.13
C GLY A 182 -3.15 -9.76 8.63
N GLY A 183 -2.51 -8.66 9.06
CA GLY A 183 -2.64 -8.19 10.43
C GLY A 183 -4.07 -7.80 10.80
N SER A 184 -4.91 -7.38 9.83
CA SER A 184 -6.30 -6.99 10.09
C SER A 184 -7.22 -8.20 10.22
N GLU A 185 -6.97 -9.25 9.44
CA GLU A 185 -7.69 -10.53 9.50
C GLU A 185 -7.38 -11.26 10.82
N ALA A 186 -6.10 -11.36 11.19
CA ALA A 186 -5.68 -11.98 12.46
C ALA A 186 -6.17 -11.22 13.70
N ALA A 187 -6.46 -9.92 13.58
CA ALA A 187 -7.11 -9.14 14.64
C ALA A 187 -8.63 -9.38 14.69
N GLY A 188 -9.26 -9.62 13.53
CA GLY A 188 -10.67 -9.97 13.42
C GLY A 188 -10.98 -11.38 13.94
N GLU A 189 -10.13 -12.37 13.65
CA GLU A 189 -10.35 -13.77 14.02
C GLU A 189 -10.25 -14.01 15.53
N ARG A 190 -9.26 -13.38 16.20
CA ARG A 190 -9.15 -13.36 17.66
C ARG A 190 -10.37 -12.74 18.37
N ARG A 191 -11.18 -11.96 17.65
CA ARG A 191 -12.42 -11.37 18.16
C ARG A 191 -13.61 -12.33 18.10
N GLY A 192 -13.56 -13.33 17.21
CA GLY A 192 -14.59 -14.35 17.06
C GLY A 192 -14.57 -15.40 18.17
N GLU A 193 -13.37 -15.75 18.67
CA GLU A 193 -13.19 -16.73 19.75
C GLU A 193 -13.45 -16.18 21.17
N ALA A 194 -13.41 -14.86 21.35
CA ALA A 194 -13.62 -14.21 22.65
C ALA A 194 -15.10 -13.87 22.95
N ARG A 195 -16.04 -14.33 22.11
CA ARG A 195 -17.49 -14.16 22.27
C ARG A 195 -18.16 -15.50 22.51
#